data_AF-A0A3C0RW53-F1
#
_entry.id   AF-A0A3C0RW53-F1
#
_cell.length_a   1.000
_cell.length_b   1.000
_cell.length_c   1.000
_cell.angle_alpha   90.00
_cell.angle_beta   90.00
_cell.angle_gamma   90.00
#
_symmetry.space_group_name_H-M   'P 1'
#
loop_
_entity.id
_entity.type
_entity.pdbx_description
1 polymer ?
#
loop_
_entity_poly.entity_id
_entity_poly.type
_entity_poly.pdbx_seq_one_letter_code
_entity_poly.pdbx_strand_id
1 'polypeptide(L)'
;NSKFSKYLTDKTIGFFNVNINSEAYLREMPAYMAKYYSGLLGPQQDLVEWGLMALEIALDEKAIAEVMPGDHLVVVNGLRKFKKDYIDYTYDDDYNATEVKKTKEETLPVFIWMFTSKDRRLIKKGLEMAVSKQVGQVHDGIYAFSKQKAKDFPMYVLLKEDLVMVSNDSLSLNDIRQNKMNAPVNKDFAKLMKQNKMSAAIDLQKLPAMLKEMGVTPGRQWEATVAQLNQYGSTAVTSKGVVGNRAEVEMSTRLPQTSDGAISYLLDQIMAELNKK
;
A
#
# COMPACT_ATOMS: atom_id res chain seq x y z
N ASN A 1 -11.89 0.41 -11.12
CA ASN A 1 -11.37 1.00 -12.36
C ASN A 1 -10.57 -0.04 -13.14
N SER A 2 -11.00 -0.40 -14.37
CA SER A 2 -10.37 -1.46 -15.17
C SER A 2 -8.96 -1.10 -15.68
N LYS A 3 -8.63 0.19 -15.81
CA LYS A 3 -7.31 0.66 -16.26
C LYS A 3 -6.18 0.17 -15.36
N PHE A 4 -6.49 -0.11 -14.09
CA PHE A 4 -5.52 -0.56 -13.11
C PHE A 4 -5.05 -2.00 -13.30
N SER A 5 -5.81 -2.85 -14.02
CA SER A 5 -5.48 -4.28 -14.07
C SER A 5 -4.15 -4.59 -14.74
N LYS A 6 -3.67 -3.71 -15.62
CA LYS A 6 -2.35 -3.88 -16.28
C LYS A 6 -1.17 -3.71 -15.33
N TYR A 7 -1.39 -3.17 -14.13
CA TYR A 7 -0.36 -3.00 -13.10
C TYR A 7 -0.33 -4.14 -12.08
N LEU A 8 -1.32 -5.05 -12.13
CA LEU A 8 -1.33 -6.30 -11.37
C LEU A 8 -0.66 -7.38 -12.22
N THR A 9 0.62 -7.59 -12.02
CA THR A 9 1.43 -8.50 -12.83
C THR A 9 1.72 -9.80 -12.08
N ASP A 10 2.28 -10.79 -12.77
CA ASP A 10 2.77 -12.03 -12.14
C ASP A 10 3.85 -11.79 -11.06
N LYS A 11 4.53 -10.64 -11.11
CA LYS A 11 5.49 -10.16 -10.09
C LYS A 11 4.82 -9.50 -8.89
N THR A 12 3.52 -9.19 -8.96
CA THR A 12 2.79 -8.61 -7.82
C THR A 12 2.75 -9.62 -6.69
N ILE A 13 3.27 -9.22 -5.52
CA ILE A 13 3.24 -10.01 -4.29
C ILE A 13 1.92 -9.77 -3.55
N GLY A 14 1.43 -8.54 -3.58
CA GLY A 14 0.13 -8.23 -3.02
C GLY A 14 -0.41 -6.91 -3.55
N PHE A 15 -1.71 -6.73 -3.39
CA PHE A 15 -2.36 -5.48 -3.75
C PHE A 15 -3.50 -5.18 -2.78
N PHE A 16 -3.88 -3.91 -2.76
CA PHE A 16 -5.10 -3.42 -2.12
C PHE A 16 -5.76 -2.44 -3.07
N ASN A 17 -7.06 -2.60 -3.33
CA ASN A 17 -7.85 -1.63 -4.07
C ASN A 17 -9.09 -1.21 -3.30
N VAL A 18 -9.49 0.03 -3.55
CA VAL A 18 -10.80 0.56 -3.19
C VAL A 18 -11.37 1.30 -4.41
N ASN A 19 -12.66 1.17 -4.63
CA ASN A 19 -13.41 1.82 -5.68
C ASN A 19 -14.75 2.26 -5.09
N ILE A 20 -14.74 3.40 -4.42
CA ILE A 20 -15.91 4.01 -3.78
C ILE A 20 -16.16 5.40 -4.35
N ASN A 21 -17.34 5.95 -4.08
CA ASN A 21 -17.63 7.33 -4.42
C ASN A 21 -17.02 8.23 -3.33
N SER A 22 -15.95 8.98 -3.65
CA SER A 22 -15.30 9.91 -2.72
C SER A 22 -16.23 11.02 -2.25
N GLU A 23 -17.10 11.55 -3.11
CA GLU A 23 -18.07 12.59 -2.76
C GLU A 23 -19.02 12.07 -1.67
N ALA A 24 -19.62 10.89 -1.91
CA ALA A 24 -20.48 10.26 -0.93
C ALA A 24 -19.73 9.89 0.36
N TYR A 25 -18.49 9.41 0.26
CA TYR A 25 -17.69 9.07 1.43
C TYR A 25 -17.35 10.31 2.27
N LEU A 26 -16.89 11.39 1.64
CA LEU A 26 -16.53 12.64 2.32
C LEU A 26 -17.75 13.30 2.96
N ARG A 27 -18.93 13.17 2.36
CA ARG A 27 -20.20 13.63 2.93
C ARG A 27 -20.59 12.89 4.21
N GLU A 28 -20.35 11.59 4.26
CA GLU A 28 -20.75 10.74 5.39
C GLU A 28 -19.65 10.60 6.46
N MET A 29 -18.39 10.88 6.11
CA MET A 29 -17.23 10.69 6.98
C MET A 29 -17.31 11.50 8.29
N PRO A 30 -17.71 12.79 8.31
CA PRO A 30 -17.84 13.56 9.56
C PRO A 30 -18.82 12.91 10.54
N ALA A 31 -20.02 12.54 10.05
CA ALA A 31 -21.05 11.89 10.87
C ALA A 31 -20.60 10.53 11.39
N TYR A 32 -19.92 9.73 10.55
CA TYR A 32 -19.35 8.44 10.95
C TYR A 32 -18.25 8.60 12.02
N MET A 33 -17.33 9.56 11.84
CA MET A 33 -16.26 9.84 12.79
C MET A 33 -16.79 10.34 14.14
N ALA A 34 -17.73 11.29 14.12
CA ALA A 34 -18.39 11.80 15.31
C ALA A 34 -19.13 10.68 16.07
N LYS A 35 -19.75 9.74 15.36
CA LYS A 35 -20.52 8.65 15.99
C LYS A 35 -19.65 7.55 16.60
N TYR A 36 -18.58 7.14 15.91
CA TYR A 36 -17.82 5.94 16.30
C TYR A 36 -16.46 6.24 16.93
N TYR A 37 -15.92 7.44 16.74
CA TYR A 37 -14.56 7.79 17.12
C TYR A 37 -14.46 9.06 17.99
N SER A 38 -15.57 9.75 18.28
CA SER A 38 -15.59 10.92 19.20
C SER A 38 -14.98 10.61 20.57
N GLY A 39 -15.32 9.46 21.16
CA GLY A 39 -14.77 9.03 22.45
C GLY A 39 -13.27 8.71 22.45
N LEU A 40 -12.64 8.53 21.29
CA LEU A 40 -11.19 8.28 21.15
C LEU A 40 -10.37 9.58 21.08
N LEU A 41 -11.00 10.72 20.82
CA LEU A 41 -10.32 12.00 20.56
C LEU A 41 -10.03 12.82 21.83
N GLY A 42 -10.56 12.39 22.98
CA GLY A 42 -10.28 13.02 24.27
C GLY A 42 -10.63 14.52 24.28
N PRO A 43 -9.88 15.37 25.00
CA PRO A 43 -10.18 16.79 25.15
C PRO A 43 -10.16 17.64 23.86
N GLN A 44 -9.76 17.06 22.73
CA GLN A 44 -9.67 17.76 21.44
C GLN A 44 -10.87 17.50 20.52
N GLN A 45 -11.88 16.78 21.02
CA GLN A 45 -13.09 16.41 20.28
C GLN A 45 -13.75 17.63 19.60
N ASP A 46 -14.00 18.70 20.34
CA ASP A 46 -14.66 19.91 19.81
C ASP A 46 -13.86 20.59 18.69
N LEU A 47 -12.52 20.55 18.76
CA LEU A 47 -11.64 21.13 17.74
C LEU A 47 -11.61 20.28 16.46
N VAL A 48 -11.64 18.95 16.59
CA VAL A 48 -11.68 18.02 15.46
C VAL A 48 -13.04 18.05 14.78
N GLU A 49 -14.13 18.07 15.55
CA GLU A 49 -15.49 18.22 15.02
C GLU A 49 -15.67 19.55 14.29
N TRP A 50 -15.18 20.66 14.86
CA TRP A 50 -15.15 21.95 14.18
C TRP A 50 -14.28 21.93 12.91
N GLY A 51 -13.11 21.29 12.95
CA GLY A 51 -12.21 21.17 11.79
C GLY A 51 -12.81 20.33 10.65
N LEU A 52 -13.53 19.26 10.97
CA LEU A 52 -14.26 18.45 9.99
C LEU A 52 -15.43 19.22 9.38
N MET A 53 -16.19 19.96 10.18
CA MET A 53 -17.25 20.85 9.71
C MET A 53 -16.70 22.00 8.85
N ALA A 54 -15.54 22.55 9.21
CA ALA A 54 -14.87 23.57 8.42
C ALA A 54 -14.34 23.02 7.08
N LEU A 55 -13.86 21.76 7.04
CA LEU A 55 -13.49 21.08 5.81
C LEU A 55 -14.70 20.82 4.91
N GLU A 56 -15.84 20.41 5.48
CA GLU A 56 -17.13 20.27 4.79
C GLU A 56 -17.60 21.60 4.19
N ILE A 57 -17.48 22.72 4.94
CA ILE A 57 -17.92 24.04 4.47
C ILE A 57 -16.94 24.64 3.43
N ALA A 58 -15.63 24.44 3.62
CA ALA A 58 -14.61 25.11 2.81
C ALA A 58 -14.24 24.36 1.52
N LEU A 59 -14.52 23.05 1.45
CA LEU A 59 -14.13 22.21 0.32
C LEU A 59 -15.37 21.60 -0.35
N ASP A 60 -15.60 21.95 -1.61
CA ASP A 60 -16.62 21.30 -2.44
C ASP A 60 -16.23 19.82 -2.65
N GLU A 61 -17.01 18.88 -2.10
CA GLU A 61 -16.74 17.44 -2.20
C GLU A 61 -16.72 16.97 -3.65
N LYS A 62 -17.41 17.66 -4.56
CA LYS A 62 -17.32 17.38 -6.01
C LYS A 62 -15.96 17.77 -6.55
N ALA A 63 -15.43 18.91 -6.14
CA ALA A 63 -14.08 19.33 -6.52
C ALA A 63 -13.02 18.35 -5.97
N ILE A 64 -13.18 17.86 -4.72
CA ILE A 64 -12.29 16.80 -4.20
C ILE A 64 -12.46 15.51 -5.02
N ALA A 65 -13.69 15.10 -5.32
CA ALA A 65 -13.96 13.90 -6.10
C ALA A 65 -13.42 13.98 -7.54
N GLU A 66 -13.22 15.18 -8.08
CA GLU A 66 -12.53 15.40 -9.36
C GLU A 66 -11.01 15.33 -9.24
N VAL A 67 -10.44 15.84 -8.15
CA VAL A 67 -8.98 15.82 -7.91
C VAL A 67 -8.51 14.43 -7.46
N MET A 68 -9.22 13.80 -6.53
CA MET A 68 -8.92 12.51 -5.90
C MET A 68 -10.20 11.67 -5.77
N PRO A 69 -10.66 11.06 -6.88
CA PRO A 69 -11.75 10.09 -6.89
C PRO A 69 -11.40 8.85 -6.08
N GLY A 70 -12.42 8.10 -5.67
CA GLY A 70 -12.28 7.02 -4.69
C GLY A 70 -11.79 5.70 -5.29
N ASP A 71 -11.11 5.76 -6.44
CA ASP A 71 -10.54 4.62 -7.13
C ASP A 71 -9.03 4.53 -6.90
N HIS A 72 -8.65 3.84 -5.83
CA HIS A 72 -7.24 3.64 -5.49
C HIS A 72 -6.81 2.19 -5.71
N LEU A 73 -5.57 2.01 -6.15
CA LEU A 73 -4.87 0.74 -6.15
C LEU A 73 -3.47 0.94 -5.56
N VAL A 74 -3.12 0.13 -4.57
CA VAL A 74 -1.76 -0.05 -4.08
C VAL A 74 -1.29 -1.41 -4.54
N VAL A 75 -0.13 -1.47 -5.17
CA VAL A 75 0.51 -2.71 -5.64
C VAL A 75 1.88 -2.81 -5.01
N VAL A 76 2.23 -3.99 -4.48
CA VAL A 76 3.60 -4.32 -4.06
C VAL A 76 4.20 -5.27 -5.09
N ASN A 77 5.24 -4.82 -5.78
CA ASN A 77 5.90 -5.51 -6.88
C ASN A 77 7.33 -5.88 -6.48
N GLY A 78 7.54 -7.11 -6.02
CA GLY A 78 8.88 -7.62 -5.76
C GLY A 78 9.69 -6.78 -4.78
N LEU A 79 11.01 -6.92 -4.89
CA LEU A 79 11.99 -6.29 -4.01
C LEU A 79 13.04 -5.54 -4.83
N ARG A 80 13.65 -4.53 -4.20
CA ARG A 80 14.78 -3.81 -4.76
C ARG A 80 15.77 -3.39 -3.69
N LYS A 81 17.04 -3.37 -4.05
CA LYS A 81 18.11 -2.79 -3.23
C LYS A 81 18.11 -1.27 -3.33
N PHE A 82 18.05 -0.60 -2.18
CA PHE A 82 18.17 0.83 -2.03
C PHE A 82 19.42 1.16 -1.21
N LYS A 83 20.17 2.18 -1.64
CA LYS A 83 21.25 2.74 -0.81
C LYS A 83 20.65 3.71 0.21
N LYS A 84 20.92 3.48 1.48
CA LYS A 84 20.45 4.31 2.59
C LYS A 84 21.62 4.82 3.41
N ASP A 85 21.73 6.13 3.47
CA ASP A 85 22.63 6.81 4.38
C ASP A 85 22.04 6.82 5.79
N TYR A 86 22.87 6.50 6.79
CA TYR A 86 22.56 6.55 8.20
C TYR A 86 23.70 7.23 8.96
N ILE A 87 23.36 7.82 10.10
CA ILE A 87 24.34 8.38 11.03
C ILE A 87 24.70 7.27 12.01
N ASP A 88 25.99 7.01 12.12
CA ASP A 88 26.59 6.13 13.12
C ASP A 88 27.53 6.95 14.01
N TYR A 89 27.93 6.41 15.15
CA TYR A 89 28.83 7.09 16.08
C TYR A 89 30.09 6.26 16.27
N THR A 90 31.24 6.87 15.99
CA THR A 90 32.55 6.33 16.35
C THR A 90 33.04 7.00 17.62
N TYR A 91 33.64 6.22 18.52
CA TYR A 91 34.15 6.70 19.80
C TYR A 91 35.68 6.70 19.76
N ASP A 92 36.30 7.75 20.28
CA ASP A 92 37.75 7.76 20.56
C ASP A 92 38.08 7.00 21.86
N ASP A 93 39.36 6.94 22.21
CA ASP A 93 39.84 6.23 23.42
C ASP A 93 39.27 6.84 24.72
N ASP A 94 38.80 8.09 24.67
CA ASP A 94 38.17 8.81 25.78
C ASP A 94 36.62 8.73 25.74
N TYR A 95 36.06 7.86 24.90
CA TYR A 95 34.62 7.66 24.68
C TYR A 95 33.86 8.89 24.16
N ASN A 96 34.51 9.85 23.51
CA ASN A 96 33.83 10.96 22.85
C ASN A 96 33.22 10.50 21.53
N ALA A 97 31.92 10.74 21.35
CA ALA A 97 31.19 10.33 20.15
C ALA A 97 31.42 11.31 18.99
N THR A 98 31.81 10.78 17.83
CA THR A 98 31.87 11.51 16.56
C THR A 98 30.82 10.95 15.60
N GLU A 99 29.95 11.81 15.08
CA GLU A 99 28.98 11.42 14.04
C GLU A 99 29.71 11.10 12.73
N VAL A 100 29.47 9.89 12.20
CA VAL A 100 29.97 9.47 10.89
C VAL A 100 28.80 9.09 9.99
N LYS A 101 28.80 9.62 8.76
CA LYS A 101 27.83 9.24 7.72
C LYS A 101 28.27 7.91 7.10
N LYS A 102 27.44 6.88 7.22
CA LYS A 102 27.66 5.57 6.57
C LYS A 102 26.53 5.30 5.59
N THR A 103 26.82 4.51 4.56
CA THR A 103 25.81 4.04 3.60
C THR A 103 25.66 2.53 3.76
N LYS A 104 24.41 2.04 3.77
CA LYS A 104 24.11 0.61 3.70
C LYS A 104 23.16 0.31 2.56
N GLU A 105 23.25 -0.90 2.02
CA GLU A 105 22.23 -1.43 1.11
C GLU A 105 21.10 -2.03 1.95
N GLU A 106 19.86 -1.59 1.73
CA GLU A 106 18.65 -2.20 2.28
C GLU A 106 17.80 -2.73 1.12
N THR A 107 17.35 -3.98 1.22
CA THR A 107 16.37 -4.54 0.28
C THR A 107 14.96 -4.23 0.78
N LEU A 108 14.17 -3.49 0.00
CA LEU A 108 12.82 -3.06 0.36
C LEU A 108 11.80 -3.45 -0.71
N PRO A 109 10.52 -3.65 -0.32
CA PRO A 109 9.44 -3.85 -1.26
C PRO A 109 9.23 -2.60 -2.10
N VAL A 110 9.06 -2.79 -3.40
CA VAL A 110 8.67 -1.70 -4.30
C VAL A 110 7.15 -1.61 -4.31
N PHE A 111 6.61 -0.45 -3.99
CA PHE A 111 5.18 -0.22 -4.08
C PHE A 111 4.84 0.86 -5.09
N ILE A 112 3.65 0.75 -5.68
CA ILE A 112 3.04 1.81 -6.47
C ILE A 112 1.62 1.99 -5.98
N TRP A 113 1.34 3.18 -5.47
CA TRP A 113 -0.01 3.66 -5.26
C TRP A 113 -0.46 4.46 -6.48
N MET A 114 -1.67 4.21 -6.95
CA MET A 114 -2.26 4.92 -8.08
C MET A 114 -3.73 5.20 -7.87
N PHE A 115 -4.18 6.31 -8.45
CA PHE A 115 -5.58 6.70 -8.52
C PHE A 115 -5.82 7.54 -9.78
N THR A 116 -7.08 7.65 -10.21
CA THR A 116 -7.40 8.57 -11.31
C THR A 116 -7.51 10.01 -10.82
N SER A 117 -7.41 10.99 -11.69
CA SER A 117 -7.68 12.39 -11.36
C SER A 117 -8.20 13.09 -12.60
N LYS A 118 -9.43 13.60 -12.52
CA LYS A 118 -10.07 14.37 -13.60
C LYS A 118 -9.51 15.79 -13.62
N ASP A 119 -9.31 16.39 -12.45
CA ASP A 119 -8.64 17.67 -12.29
C ASP A 119 -7.28 17.54 -11.60
N ARG A 120 -6.22 17.58 -12.40
CA ARG A 120 -4.84 17.47 -11.93
C ARG A 120 -4.19 18.82 -11.64
N ARG A 121 -4.89 19.95 -11.82
CA ARG A 121 -4.29 21.29 -11.68
C ARG A 121 -3.76 21.52 -10.28
N LEU A 122 -4.53 21.13 -9.26
CA LEU A 122 -4.13 21.25 -7.86
C LEU A 122 -2.87 20.42 -7.57
N ILE A 123 -2.88 19.15 -8.00
CA ILE A 123 -1.75 18.22 -7.82
C ILE A 123 -0.50 18.76 -8.53
N LYS A 124 -0.61 19.11 -9.81
CA LYS A 124 0.49 19.65 -10.61
C LYS A 124 1.07 20.92 -10.00
N LYS A 125 0.22 21.86 -9.57
CA LYS A 125 0.66 23.11 -8.93
C LYS A 125 1.36 22.86 -7.58
N GLY A 126 0.89 21.88 -6.80
CA GLY A 126 1.56 21.44 -5.58
C GLY A 126 2.96 20.85 -5.84
N LEU A 127 3.09 19.99 -6.86
CA LEU A 127 4.37 19.42 -7.29
C LEU A 127 5.33 20.50 -7.80
N GLU A 128 4.87 21.41 -8.65
CA GLU A 128 5.65 22.56 -9.16
C GLU A 128 6.09 23.50 -8.03
N MET A 129 5.19 23.75 -7.06
CA MET A 129 5.52 24.52 -5.87
C MET A 129 6.63 23.82 -5.06
N ALA A 130 6.54 22.51 -4.84
CA ALA A 130 7.57 21.77 -4.13
C ALA A 130 8.93 21.82 -4.85
N VAL A 131 8.95 21.79 -6.19
CA VAL A 131 10.17 22.00 -6.98
C VAL A 131 10.71 23.42 -6.81
N SER A 132 9.87 24.45 -6.94
CA SER A 132 10.29 25.85 -6.78
C SER A 132 10.80 26.19 -5.38
N LYS A 133 10.28 25.51 -4.35
CA LYS A 133 10.73 25.62 -2.95
C LYS A 133 11.91 24.70 -2.62
N GLN A 134 12.48 24.01 -3.60
CA GLN A 134 13.61 23.08 -3.43
C GLN A 134 13.32 21.92 -2.45
N VAL A 135 12.04 21.60 -2.24
CA VAL A 135 11.58 20.45 -1.45
C VAL A 135 11.54 19.17 -2.30
N GLY A 136 11.46 19.32 -3.62
CA GLY A 136 11.56 18.23 -4.59
C GLY A 136 12.33 18.64 -5.84
N GLN A 137 12.57 17.65 -6.71
CA GLN A 137 13.17 17.83 -8.02
C GLN A 137 12.31 17.12 -9.07
N VAL A 138 12.48 17.46 -10.34
CA VAL A 138 11.81 16.75 -11.44
C VAL A 138 12.84 16.30 -12.46
N HIS A 139 12.79 15.01 -12.81
CA HIS A 139 13.68 14.38 -13.78
C HIS A 139 12.82 13.55 -14.74
N ASP A 140 12.87 13.87 -16.04
CA ASP A 140 12.07 13.20 -17.09
C ASP A 140 10.56 13.11 -16.80
N GLY A 141 9.99 14.12 -16.14
CA GLY A 141 8.58 14.18 -15.76
C GLY A 141 8.21 13.33 -14.53
N ILE A 142 9.20 12.76 -13.85
CA ILE A 142 9.04 12.11 -12.55
C ILE A 142 9.50 13.08 -11.47
N TYR A 143 8.58 13.45 -10.58
CA TYR A 143 8.88 14.28 -9.42
C TYR A 143 9.50 13.41 -8.34
N ALA A 144 10.61 13.83 -7.79
CA ALA A 144 11.35 13.16 -6.74
C ALA A 144 11.34 14.02 -5.47
N PHE A 145 10.95 13.42 -4.37
CA PHE A 145 10.96 14.02 -3.04
C PHE A 145 12.03 13.31 -2.24
N SER A 146 13.13 14.02 -2.03
CA SER A 146 14.28 13.53 -1.27
C SER A 146 14.11 13.78 0.23
N LYS A 147 14.74 12.89 0.99
CA LYS A 147 14.80 12.80 2.45
C LYS A 147 15.01 14.16 3.13
N GLN A 148 14.19 14.47 4.13
CA GLN A 148 14.59 15.44 5.16
C GLN A 148 15.27 14.74 6.35
N LYS A 149 15.04 13.43 6.57
CA LYS A 149 15.66 12.65 7.66
C LYS A 149 16.22 11.32 7.18
N ALA A 150 17.23 10.81 7.89
CA ALA A 150 17.91 9.53 7.61
C ALA A 150 16.99 8.27 7.67
N LYS A 151 15.74 8.42 8.16
CA LYS A 151 14.75 7.34 8.29
C LYS A 151 13.75 7.27 7.14
N ASP A 152 13.75 8.24 6.22
CA ASP A 152 12.73 8.33 5.16
C ASP A 152 13.14 7.55 3.91
N PHE A 153 12.18 6.86 3.27
CA PHE A 153 12.35 6.26 1.95
C PHE A 153 12.03 7.28 0.86
N PRO A 154 12.74 7.27 -0.28
CA PRO A 154 12.49 8.23 -1.35
C PRO A 154 11.07 8.05 -1.91
N MET A 155 10.42 9.15 -2.25
CA MET A 155 9.08 9.15 -2.83
C MET A 155 9.11 9.81 -4.20
N TYR A 156 8.47 9.15 -5.16
CA TYR A 156 8.41 9.60 -6.55
C TYR A 156 6.96 9.72 -6.99
N VAL A 157 6.66 10.75 -7.77
CA VAL A 157 5.33 11.01 -8.32
C VAL A 157 5.40 11.12 -9.83
N LEU A 158 4.52 10.41 -10.53
CA LEU A 158 4.34 10.48 -11.97
C LEU A 158 2.88 10.83 -12.27
N LEU A 159 2.68 11.85 -13.10
CA LEU A 159 1.39 12.14 -13.71
C LEU A 159 1.39 11.58 -15.14
N LYS A 160 0.57 10.56 -15.42
CA LYS A 160 0.48 9.93 -16.75
C LYS A 160 -0.97 9.73 -17.15
N GLU A 161 -1.38 10.33 -18.27
CA GLU A 161 -2.80 10.33 -18.70
C GLU A 161 -3.70 10.89 -17.57
N ASP A 162 -4.75 10.18 -17.17
CA ASP A 162 -5.58 10.53 -16.01
C ASP A 162 -5.09 9.90 -14.70
N LEU A 163 -3.90 9.30 -14.67
CA LEU A 163 -3.36 8.62 -13.49
C LEU A 163 -2.38 9.50 -12.74
N VAL A 164 -2.54 9.48 -11.42
CA VAL A 164 -1.53 9.94 -10.45
C VAL A 164 -0.92 8.69 -9.86
N MET A 165 0.41 8.58 -9.93
CA MET A 165 1.16 7.43 -9.42
C MET A 165 2.20 7.90 -8.42
N VAL A 166 2.26 7.21 -7.30
CA VAL A 166 3.18 7.47 -6.20
C VAL A 166 3.93 6.17 -5.89
N SER A 167 5.26 6.21 -5.90
CA SER A 167 6.10 5.01 -5.75
C SER A 167 7.34 5.32 -4.92
N ASN A 168 7.88 4.33 -4.23
CA ASN A 168 9.22 4.42 -3.64
C ASN A 168 10.34 4.08 -4.63
N ASP A 169 9.99 3.82 -5.90
CA ASP A 169 10.92 3.42 -6.94
C ASP A 169 10.73 4.20 -8.24
N SER A 170 11.73 4.99 -8.62
CA SER A 170 11.70 5.83 -9.82
C SER A 170 11.83 5.02 -11.11
N LEU A 171 12.58 3.90 -11.12
CA LEU A 171 12.75 3.12 -12.35
C LEU A 171 11.43 2.45 -12.75
N SER A 172 10.66 1.95 -11.79
CA SER A 172 9.31 1.40 -12.04
C SER A 172 8.39 2.46 -12.64
N LEU A 173 8.41 3.69 -12.14
CA LEU A 173 7.67 4.80 -12.76
C LEU A 173 8.20 5.14 -14.16
N ASN A 174 9.51 5.07 -14.38
CA ASN A 174 10.09 5.31 -15.70
C ASN A 174 9.70 4.22 -16.71
N ASP A 175 9.68 2.95 -16.32
CA ASP A 175 9.20 1.85 -17.16
C ASP A 175 7.72 2.05 -17.53
N ILE A 176 6.89 2.48 -16.58
CA ILE A 176 5.49 2.83 -16.84
C ILE A 176 5.38 4.02 -17.79
N ARG A 177 6.16 5.08 -17.56
CA ARG A 177 6.18 6.29 -18.41
C ARG A 177 6.55 5.95 -19.85
N GLN A 178 7.52 5.06 -20.05
CA GLN A 178 7.99 4.62 -21.37
C GLN A 178 7.13 3.48 -21.97
N ASN A 179 6.08 3.03 -21.27
CA ASN A 179 5.25 1.88 -21.65
C ASN A 179 6.07 0.58 -21.86
N LYS A 180 7.12 0.38 -21.06
CA LYS A 180 8.04 -0.78 -21.11
C LYS A 180 7.74 -1.87 -20.08
N MET A 181 6.55 -1.85 -19.48
CA MET A 181 6.14 -2.90 -18.55
C MET A 181 5.94 -4.23 -19.28
N ASN A 182 6.94 -5.11 -19.22
CA ASN A 182 6.98 -6.40 -19.94
C ASN A 182 6.62 -7.61 -19.07
N ALA A 183 5.69 -7.44 -18.12
CA ALA A 183 5.24 -8.53 -17.25
C ALA A 183 3.79 -8.92 -17.57
N PRO A 184 3.48 -10.23 -17.72
CA PRO A 184 2.11 -10.70 -17.88
C PRO A 184 1.21 -10.23 -16.74
N VAL A 185 -0.05 -9.93 -17.06
CA VAL A 185 -1.08 -9.59 -16.06
C VAL A 185 -1.42 -10.83 -15.22
N ASN A 186 -1.41 -10.67 -13.90
CA ASN A 186 -1.96 -11.67 -12.99
C ASN A 186 -3.49 -11.63 -13.08
N LYS A 187 -4.05 -12.62 -13.79
CA LYS A 187 -5.48 -12.71 -14.10
C LYS A 187 -6.34 -12.85 -12.85
N ASP A 188 -5.87 -13.57 -11.83
CA ASP A 188 -6.61 -13.79 -10.58
C ASP A 188 -6.73 -12.48 -9.80
N PHE A 189 -5.62 -11.75 -9.62
CA PHE A 189 -5.63 -10.45 -8.94
C PHE A 189 -6.42 -9.41 -9.72
N ALA A 190 -6.27 -9.37 -11.05
CA ALA A 190 -7.05 -8.50 -11.91
C ALA A 190 -8.56 -8.78 -11.82
N LYS A 191 -8.96 -10.06 -11.72
CA LYS A 191 -10.36 -10.46 -11.53
C LYS A 191 -10.89 -10.01 -10.18
N LEU A 192 -10.16 -10.27 -9.09
CA LEU A 192 -10.54 -9.84 -7.74
C LEU A 192 -10.76 -8.32 -7.68
N MET A 193 -9.83 -7.53 -8.21
CA MET A 193 -9.95 -6.07 -8.26
C MET A 193 -11.14 -5.59 -9.09
N LYS A 194 -11.40 -6.19 -10.25
CA LYS A 194 -12.49 -5.76 -11.14
C LYS A 194 -13.87 -6.10 -10.58
N GLN A 195 -13.99 -7.23 -9.90
CA GLN A 195 -15.28 -7.73 -9.42
C GLN A 195 -15.70 -7.13 -8.08
N ASN A 196 -14.81 -6.45 -7.36
CA ASN A 196 -15.05 -6.00 -5.99
C ASN A 196 -14.80 -4.50 -5.82
N LYS A 197 -15.60 -3.86 -4.96
CA LYS A 197 -15.43 -2.45 -4.60
C LYS A 197 -14.21 -2.28 -3.69
N MET A 198 -13.94 -3.27 -2.85
CA MET A 198 -12.72 -3.35 -2.08
C MET A 198 -12.13 -4.75 -2.28
N SER A 199 -10.83 -4.84 -2.53
CA SER A 199 -10.15 -6.12 -2.36
C SER A 199 -8.71 -5.95 -1.96
N ALA A 200 -8.24 -6.85 -1.11
CA ALA A 200 -6.83 -7.04 -0.80
C ALA A 200 -6.48 -8.48 -1.17
N ALA A 201 -5.34 -8.70 -1.78
CA ALA A 201 -4.82 -10.05 -1.95
C ALA A 201 -3.32 -10.08 -1.76
N ILE A 202 -2.83 -11.20 -1.24
CA ILE A 202 -1.41 -11.47 -1.04
C ILE A 202 -1.08 -12.88 -1.53
N ASP A 203 0.04 -13.00 -2.21
CA ASP A 203 0.64 -14.25 -2.61
C ASP A 203 1.48 -14.80 -1.45
N LEU A 204 0.85 -15.64 -0.62
CA LEU A 204 1.51 -16.26 0.54
C LEU A 204 2.69 -17.15 0.13
N GLN A 205 2.72 -17.65 -1.12
CA GLN A 205 3.83 -18.45 -1.62
C GLN A 205 5.14 -17.68 -1.68
N LYS A 206 5.04 -16.40 -2.06
CA LYS A 206 6.20 -15.53 -2.24
C LYS A 206 6.66 -14.86 -0.96
N LEU A 207 5.81 -14.82 0.08
CA LEU A 207 6.07 -14.04 1.29
C LEU A 207 7.32 -14.49 2.07
N PRO A 208 7.57 -15.80 2.32
CA PRO A 208 8.75 -16.22 3.08
C PRO A 208 10.07 -15.88 2.37
N ALA A 209 10.12 -16.06 1.05
CA ALA A 209 11.28 -15.70 0.24
C ALA A 209 11.54 -14.19 0.27
N MET A 210 10.47 -13.39 0.18
CA MET A 210 10.54 -11.94 0.28
C MET A 210 11.10 -11.49 1.64
N LEU A 211 10.59 -12.03 2.75
CA LEU A 211 11.06 -11.70 4.10
C LEU A 211 12.55 -12.05 4.27
N LYS A 212 12.96 -13.23 3.78
CA LYS A 212 14.36 -13.66 3.81
C LYS A 212 15.27 -12.71 3.03
N GLU A 213 14.88 -12.31 1.82
CA GLU A 213 15.66 -11.40 0.98
C GLU A 213 15.74 -9.97 1.56
N MET A 214 14.72 -9.55 2.30
CA MET A 214 14.73 -8.31 3.09
C MET A 214 15.59 -8.38 4.36
N GLY A 215 16.10 -9.57 4.71
CA GLY A 215 16.81 -9.78 5.98
C GLY A 215 15.88 -9.72 7.21
N VAL A 216 14.57 -9.92 7.02
CA VAL A 216 13.58 -9.94 8.09
C VAL A 216 13.48 -11.36 8.66
N THR A 217 13.92 -11.53 9.90
CA THR A 217 13.76 -12.78 10.64
C THR A 217 12.45 -12.75 11.42
N PRO A 218 11.52 -13.70 11.19
CA PRO A 218 10.33 -13.83 12.03
C PRO A 218 10.72 -14.05 13.49
N GLY A 219 9.96 -13.48 14.43
CA GLY A 219 10.12 -13.84 15.83
C GLY A 219 9.83 -15.33 16.05
N ARG A 220 10.42 -15.96 17.08
CA ARG A 220 10.30 -17.40 17.35
C ARG A 220 8.86 -17.94 17.29
N GLN A 221 7.88 -17.15 17.75
CA GLN A 221 6.46 -17.51 17.72
C GLN A 221 5.87 -17.65 16.30
N TRP A 222 6.45 -16.97 15.32
CA TRP A 222 5.97 -16.92 13.93
C TRP A 222 6.82 -17.74 12.96
N GLU A 223 7.95 -18.28 13.40
CA GLU A 223 8.91 -18.98 12.54
C GLU A 223 8.28 -20.16 11.81
N ALA A 224 7.58 -21.03 12.55
CA ALA A 224 6.87 -22.18 11.98
C ALA A 224 5.75 -21.74 11.02
N THR A 225 4.98 -20.71 11.40
CA THR A 225 3.90 -20.17 10.55
C THR A 225 4.44 -19.64 9.23
N VAL A 226 5.48 -18.79 9.27
CA VAL A 226 6.10 -18.22 8.08
C VAL A 226 6.70 -19.32 7.19
N ALA A 227 7.32 -20.34 7.77
CA ALA A 227 7.89 -21.46 7.02
C ALA A 227 6.83 -22.26 6.23
N GLN A 228 5.57 -22.28 6.69
CA GLN A 228 4.49 -23.03 6.06
C GLN A 228 3.68 -22.21 5.05
N LEU A 229 3.80 -20.88 5.03
CA LEU A 229 3.03 -20.01 4.12
C LEU A 229 3.27 -20.36 2.65
N ASN A 230 4.44 -20.91 2.31
CA ASN A 230 4.77 -21.31 0.95
C ASN A 230 3.88 -22.45 0.39
N GLN A 231 3.19 -23.18 1.27
CA GLN A 231 2.31 -24.28 0.91
C GLN A 231 0.91 -23.80 0.50
N TYR A 232 0.50 -22.62 0.96
CA TYR A 232 -0.79 -22.01 0.62
C TYR A 232 -0.69 -21.23 -0.67
N GLY A 233 -1.77 -21.10 -1.44
CA GLY A 233 -1.83 -20.13 -2.53
C GLY A 233 -2.17 -18.72 -2.04
N SER A 234 -2.60 -17.87 -2.97
CA SER A 234 -2.98 -16.50 -2.62
C SER A 234 -4.17 -16.47 -1.66
N THR A 235 -4.10 -15.53 -0.71
CA THR A 235 -5.21 -15.20 0.20
C THR A 235 -5.76 -13.84 -0.19
N ALA A 236 -7.09 -13.71 -0.20
CA ALA A 236 -7.77 -12.49 -0.55
C ALA A 236 -8.90 -12.17 0.44
N VAL A 237 -9.08 -10.88 0.69
CA VAL A 237 -10.24 -10.31 1.37
C VAL A 237 -10.95 -9.40 0.37
N THR A 238 -12.24 -9.60 0.16
CA THR A 238 -13.02 -8.87 -0.84
C THR A 238 -14.31 -8.33 -0.23
N SER A 239 -14.78 -7.19 -0.74
CA SER A 239 -16.10 -6.66 -0.44
C SER A 239 -16.75 -6.05 -1.68
N LYS A 240 -18.05 -6.30 -1.84
CA LYS A 240 -18.91 -5.62 -2.81
C LYS A 240 -19.34 -4.23 -2.35
N GLY A 241 -18.91 -3.80 -1.16
CA GLY A 241 -19.39 -2.59 -0.49
C GLY A 241 -20.66 -2.86 0.31
N VAL A 242 -21.37 -1.79 0.66
CA VAL A 242 -22.67 -1.88 1.31
C VAL A 242 -23.74 -2.19 0.27
N VAL A 243 -24.48 -3.28 0.46
CA VAL A 243 -25.63 -3.67 -0.36
C VAL A 243 -26.86 -3.62 0.54
N GLY A 244 -27.74 -2.63 0.34
CA GLY A 244 -28.86 -2.38 1.25
C GLY A 244 -28.36 -1.91 2.62
N ASN A 245 -28.64 -2.67 3.68
CA ASN A 245 -28.23 -2.37 5.06
C ASN A 245 -27.07 -3.25 5.56
N ARG A 246 -26.41 -4.02 4.70
CA ARG A 246 -25.33 -4.94 5.09
C ARG A 246 -24.06 -4.72 4.27
N ALA A 247 -22.92 -4.86 4.94
CA ALA A 247 -21.62 -4.98 4.29
C ALA A 247 -21.28 -6.47 4.17
N GLU A 248 -20.98 -6.93 2.96
CA GLU A 248 -20.52 -8.29 2.72
C GLU A 248 -19.00 -8.27 2.57
N VAL A 249 -18.32 -9.05 3.42
CA VAL A 249 -16.88 -9.26 3.40
C VAL A 249 -16.62 -10.75 3.25
N GLU A 250 -15.86 -11.12 2.22
CA GLU A 250 -15.46 -12.50 1.97
C GLU A 250 -13.95 -12.60 2.18
N MET A 251 -13.52 -13.63 2.91
CA MET A 251 -12.13 -14.04 3.00
C MET A 251 -11.97 -15.38 2.29
N SER A 252 -10.97 -15.48 1.41
CA SER A 252 -10.68 -16.69 0.65
C SER A 252 -9.19 -16.98 0.69
N THR A 253 -8.84 -18.26 0.78
CA THR A 253 -7.45 -18.72 0.71
C THR A 253 -7.40 -20.04 -0.05
N ARG A 254 -6.35 -20.24 -0.84
CA ARG A 254 -6.11 -21.53 -1.49
C ARG A 254 -5.29 -22.39 -0.53
N LEU A 255 -5.91 -23.45 -0.01
CA LEU A 255 -5.26 -24.40 0.88
C LEU A 255 -4.15 -25.20 0.15
N PRO A 256 -3.20 -25.77 0.88
CA PRO A 256 -2.19 -26.66 0.32
C PRO A 256 -2.83 -27.81 -0.47
N GLN A 257 -2.23 -28.15 -1.60
CA GLN A 257 -2.64 -29.33 -2.36
C GLN A 257 -2.11 -30.58 -1.66
N THR A 258 -2.95 -31.20 -0.84
CA THR A 258 -2.72 -32.55 -0.31
C THR A 258 -3.28 -33.59 -1.28
N SER A 259 -2.80 -34.84 -1.20
CA SER A 259 -3.31 -35.95 -2.01
C SER A 259 -4.81 -36.21 -1.80
N ASP A 260 -5.33 -35.87 -0.61
CA ASP A 260 -6.65 -36.28 -0.14
C ASP A 260 -7.67 -35.13 -0.14
N GLY A 261 -7.29 -33.97 -0.66
CA GLY A 261 -8.15 -32.80 -0.86
C GLY A 261 -8.29 -31.87 0.36
N ALA A 262 -9.00 -30.76 0.14
CA ALA A 262 -9.11 -29.64 1.08
C ALA A 262 -9.79 -29.99 2.42
N ILE A 263 -10.83 -30.85 2.40
CA ILE A 263 -11.56 -31.24 3.62
C ILE A 263 -10.66 -32.08 4.52
N SER A 264 -9.96 -33.05 3.96
CA SER A 264 -9.01 -33.90 4.69
C SER A 264 -7.92 -33.05 5.35
N TYR A 265 -7.34 -32.11 4.60
CA TYR A 265 -6.39 -31.15 5.16
C TYR A 265 -6.95 -30.36 6.36
N LEU A 266 -8.19 -29.86 6.26
CA LEU A 266 -8.81 -29.13 7.37
C LEU A 266 -9.05 -30.01 8.59
N LEU A 267 -9.50 -31.26 8.39
CA LEU A 267 -9.67 -32.23 9.47
C LEU A 267 -8.34 -32.55 10.15
N ASP A 268 -7.28 -32.75 9.38
CA ASP A 268 -5.94 -33.00 9.92
C ASP A 268 -5.45 -31.84 10.80
N GLN A 269 -5.67 -30.59 10.35
CA GLN A 269 -5.31 -29.40 11.14
C GLN A 269 -6.13 -29.30 12.44
N ILE A 270 -7.45 -29.53 12.37
CA ILE A 270 -8.31 -29.53 13.55
C ILE A 270 -7.88 -30.61 14.55
N MET A 271 -7.61 -31.82 14.07
CA MET A 271 -7.15 -32.93 14.91
C MET A 271 -5.78 -32.64 15.53
N ALA A 272 -4.85 -32.07 14.76
CA ALA A 272 -3.54 -31.67 15.28
C ALA A 272 -3.65 -30.63 16.40
N GLU A 273 -4.53 -29.62 16.27
CA GLU A 273 -4.76 -28.62 17.32
C GLU A 273 -5.45 -29.21 18.56
N LEU A 274 -6.44 -30.10 18.38
CA LEU A 274 -7.10 -30.78 19.50
C LEU A 274 -6.13 -31.67 20.30
N ASN A 275 -5.11 -32.22 19.64
CA ASN A 275 -4.10 -33.09 20.24
C ASN A 275 -2.92 -32.33 20.90
N LYS A 276 -2.85 -30.99 20.81
CA LYS A 276 -1.83 -30.17 21.48
C LYS A 276 -2.09 -29.93 22.98
N LYS A 277 -3.03 -30.67 23.58
CA LYS A 277 -3.31 -30.65 25.04
C LYS A 277 -2.34 -31.51 25.82
#